data_AF-A0A3N5US51-F1
#
_entry.id   AF-A0A3N5US51-F1
#
_cell.length_a   1.000
_cell.length_b   1.000
_cell.length_c   1.000
_cell.angle_alpha   90.00
_cell.angle_beta   90.00
_cell.angle_gamma   90.00
#
_symmetry.space_group_name_H-M   'P 1'
#
loop_
_entity.id
_entity.type
_entity.pdbx_description
1 polymer ?
#
loop_
_entity_poly.entity_id
_entity_poly.type
_entity_poly.pdbx_seq_one_letter_code
_entity_poly.pdbx_strand_id
1 'polypeptide(L)'
;MEKEKISKIDVEINLNNCDYEKYQKESIRIHKEIMIEFKKNNIVEIIFRDKPYLSIKFIETAFVQVLKEYDYDYIKQHLILTNISPTAFYSIKERLILESNNKNKTPHDERMTNIKLVEQRNKKFNEIDWNTIIG
;
A
#
# COMPACT_ATOMS: atom_id res chain seq x y z
N MET A 1 -21.47 17.62 17.42
CA MET A 1 -20.32 16.72 17.16
C MET A 1 -20.88 15.35 16.85
N GLU A 2 -21.01 15.02 15.57
CA GLU A 2 -21.22 13.62 15.18
C GLU A 2 -19.97 12.85 15.59
N LYS A 3 -20.15 11.69 16.23
CA LYS A 3 -19.04 10.81 16.59
C LYS A 3 -18.53 10.17 15.30
N GLU A 4 -17.22 10.24 15.07
CA GLU A 4 -16.58 9.47 14.00
C GLU A 4 -16.97 7.99 14.13
N LYS A 5 -17.53 7.43 13.05
CA LYS A 5 -17.92 6.03 12.99
C LYS A 5 -16.77 5.22 12.40
N ILE A 6 -16.42 4.13 13.07
CA ILE A 6 -15.45 3.16 12.56
C ILE A 6 -16.23 2.07 11.81
N SER A 7 -15.97 1.95 10.52
CA SER A 7 -16.47 0.89 9.65
C SER A 7 -15.42 -0.20 9.50
N LYS A 8 -15.81 -1.44 9.82
CA LYS A 8 -14.91 -2.60 9.81
C LYS A 8 -15.10 -3.40 8.53
N ILE A 9 -13.98 -3.71 7.88
CA ILE A 9 -13.91 -4.54 6.68
C ILE A 9 -13.06 -5.76 7.01
N ASP A 10 -13.72 -6.91 7.11
CA ASP A 10 -13.02 -8.19 7.22
C ASP A 10 -12.45 -8.60 5.88
N VAL A 11 -11.18 -9.01 5.88
CA VAL A 11 -10.44 -9.46 4.70
C VAL A 11 -10.00 -10.90 4.92
N GLU A 12 -10.55 -11.78 4.10
CA GLU A 12 -10.21 -13.19 4.09
C GLU A 12 -9.45 -13.52 2.80
N ILE A 13 -8.13 -13.30 2.86
CA ILE A 13 -7.22 -13.64 1.77
C ILE A 13 -6.49 -14.92 2.13
N ASN A 14 -6.99 -16.04 1.63
CA ASN A 14 -6.29 -17.31 1.70
C ASN A 14 -5.42 -17.48 0.44
N LEU A 15 -4.12 -17.20 0.58
CA LEU A 15 -3.15 -17.35 -0.51
C LEU A 15 -2.78 -18.80 -0.80
N ASN A 16 -3.08 -19.72 0.12
CA ASN A 16 -2.67 -21.12 -0.01
C ASN A 16 -3.40 -21.83 -1.16
N ASN A 17 -4.49 -21.24 -1.67
CA ASN A 17 -5.28 -21.83 -2.76
C ASN A 17 -4.98 -21.27 -4.15
N CYS A 18 -3.96 -20.41 -4.33
CA CYS A 18 -3.53 -19.88 -5.64
C CYS A 18 -4.66 -19.31 -6.54
N ASP A 19 -5.82 -18.96 -5.98
CA ASP A 19 -6.95 -18.41 -6.73
C ASP A 19 -6.71 -16.91 -6.97
N TYR A 20 -5.98 -16.63 -8.05
CA TYR A 20 -5.65 -15.28 -8.47
C TYR A 20 -6.89 -14.44 -8.79
N GLU A 21 -7.97 -15.05 -9.29
CA GLU A 21 -9.20 -14.33 -9.63
C GLU A 21 -9.90 -13.85 -8.36
N LYS A 22 -10.06 -14.72 -7.36
CA LYS A 22 -10.59 -14.34 -6.04
C LYS A 22 -9.74 -13.25 -5.40
N TYR A 23 -8.42 -13.39 -5.48
CA TYR A 23 -7.47 -12.41 -4.95
C TYR A 23 -7.62 -11.02 -5.60
N GLN A 24 -7.83 -10.94 -6.92
CA GLN A 24 -8.09 -9.67 -7.62
C GLN A 24 -9.49 -9.10 -7.32
N LYS A 25 -10.52 -9.95 -7.22
CA LYS A 25 -11.87 -9.50 -6.84
C LYS A 25 -11.86 -8.89 -5.44
N GLU A 26 -11.08 -9.45 -4.54
CA GLU A 26 -10.96 -8.97 -3.16
C GLU A 26 -10.27 -7.60 -3.08
N SER A 27 -9.20 -7.36 -3.86
CA SER A 27 -8.56 -6.04 -3.90
C SER A 27 -9.51 -4.95 -4.42
N ILE A 28 -10.32 -5.27 -5.44
CA ILE A 28 -11.34 -4.37 -5.99
C ILE A 28 -12.45 -4.11 -4.97
N ARG A 29 -12.90 -5.15 -4.25
CA ARG A 29 -13.91 -5.02 -3.19
C ARG A 29 -13.44 -4.08 -2.09
N ILE A 30 -12.24 -4.31 -1.56
CA ILE A 30 -11.63 -3.49 -0.51
C ILE A 30 -11.53 -2.04 -0.95
N HIS A 31 -11.02 -1.79 -2.16
CA HIS A 31 -10.96 -0.44 -2.70
C HIS A 31 -12.34 0.24 -2.68
N LYS A 32 -13.36 -0.41 -3.24
CA LYS A 32 -14.72 0.15 -3.28
C LYS A 32 -15.27 0.46 -1.89
N GLU A 33 -15.06 -0.42 -0.93
CA GLU A 33 -15.56 -0.22 0.44
C GLU A 33 -14.84 0.93 1.15
N ILE A 34 -13.51 1.06 0.99
CA ILE A 34 -12.77 2.23 1.48
C ILE A 34 -13.39 3.51 0.89
N MET A 35 -13.60 3.55 -0.43
CA MET A 35 -14.15 4.73 -1.10
C MET A 35 -15.57 5.08 -0.63
N ILE A 36 -16.43 4.09 -0.39
CA ILE A 36 -17.79 4.30 0.12
C ILE A 36 -17.76 4.92 1.52
N GLU A 37 -16.88 4.44 2.38
CA GLU A 37 -16.80 4.89 3.78
C GLU A 37 -16.08 6.21 3.93
N PHE A 38 -15.02 6.46 3.15
CA PHE A 38 -14.34 7.77 3.13
C PHE A 38 -15.27 8.88 2.62
N LYS A 39 -16.18 8.60 1.67
CA LYS A 39 -17.20 9.58 1.24
C LYS A 39 -18.16 9.98 2.37
N LYS A 40 -18.30 9.14 3.39
CA LYS A 40 -19.09 9.41 4.60
C LYS A 40 -18.23 9.99 5.73
N ASN A 41 -16.95 10.26 5.48
CA ASN A 41 -15.96 10.67 6.46
C ASN A 41 -15.81 9.69 7.64
N ASN A 42 -15.96 8.39 7.36
CA ASN A 42 -15.78 7.34 8.34
C ASN A 42 -14.33 6.85 8.37
N ILE A 43 -13.89 6.38 9.53
CA ILE A 43 -12.64 5.64 9.66
C ILE A 43 -12.90 4.22 9.19
N VAL A 44 -12.00 3.67 8.38
CA VAL A 44 -12.05 2.32 7.85
C VAL A 44 -11.00 1.47 8.54
N GLU A 45 -11.43 0.41 9.22
CA GLU A 45 -10.56 -0.61 9.77
C GLU A 45 -10.60 -1.85 8.88
N ILE A 46 -9.45 -2.24 8.33
CA ILE A 46 -9.29 -3.46 7.54
C ILE A 46 -8.64 -4.53 8.41
N ILE A 47 -9.38 -5.61 8.64
CA ILE A 47 -8.98 -6.72 9.51
C ILE A 47 -8.58 -7.89 8.62
N PHE A 48 -7.29 -8.18 8.53
CA PHE A 48 -6.80 -9.35 7.80
C PHE A 48 -6.96 -10.59 8.67
N ARG A 49 -7.68 -11.62 8.21
CA ARG A 49 -7.87 -12.85 9.02
C ARG A 49 -6.60 -13.67 9.17
N ASP A 50 -5.78 -13.68 8.13
CA ASP A 50 -4.44 -14.27 8.13
C ASP A 50 -3.37 -13.16 8.08
N LYS A 51 -2.09 -13.53 8.16
CA LYS A 51 -0.96 -12.61 7.88
C LYS A 51 -0.58 -12.73 6.40
N PRO A 52 -1.32 -12.12 5.44
CA PRO A 52 -1.10 -12.40 4.04
C PRO A 52 0.22 -11.79 3.55
N TYR A 53 0.75 -12.40 2.49
CA TYR A 53 1.67 -11.76 1.57
C TYR A 53 0.86 -11.03 0.50
N LEU A 54 0.94 -9.70 0.47
CA LEU A 54 0.25 -8.90 -0.53
C LEU A 54 1.16 -8.63 -1.72
N SER A 55 0.77 -9.10 -2.90
CA SER A 55 1.43 -8.72 -4.14
C SER A 55 1.28 -7.23 -4.44
N ILE A 56 2.23 -6.68 -5.20
CA ILE A 56 2.25 -5.26 -5.59
C ILE A 56 0.94 -4.87 -6.27
N LYS A 57 0.44 -5.69 -7.20
CA LYS A 57 -0.82 -5.40 -7.91
C LYS A 57 -2.02 -5.30 -6.96
N PHE A 58 -2.08 -6.11 -5.91
CA PHE A 58 -3.13 -5.99 -4.90
C PHE A 58 -3.03 -4.67 -4.16
N ILE A 59 -1.83 -4.32 -3.71
CA ILE A 59 -1.58 -3.07 -2.99
C ILE A 59 -1.97 -1.88 -3.87
N GLU A 60 -1.61 -1.93 -5.15
CA GLU A 60 -1.96 -0.90 -6.13
C GLU A 60 -3.47 -0.75 -6.28
N THR A 61 -4.18 -1.85 -6.52
CA THR A 61 -5.64 -1.83 -6.69
C THR A 61 -6.38 -1.43 -5.43
N ALA A 62 -6.04 -2.02 -4.28
CA ALA A 62 -6.76 -1.83 -3.03
C ALA A 62 -6.49 -0.45 -2.40
N PHE A 63 -5.22 -0.03 -2.37
CA PHE A 63 -4.78 1.10 -1.54
C PHE A 63 -4.27 2.28 -2.35
N VAL A 64 -3.38 2.06 -3.32
CA VAL A 64 -2.77 3.18 -4.07
C VAL A 64 -3.80 3.94 -4.88
N GLN A 65 -4.79 3.26 -5.45
CA GLN A 65 -5.85 3.93 -6.20
C GLN A 65 -6.69 4.89 -5.35
N VAL A 66 -6.73 4.72 -4.02
CA VAL A 66 -7.40 5.66 -3.10
C VAL A 66 -6.76 7.05 -3.16
N LEU A 67 -5.44 7.11 -3.41
CA LEU A 67 -4.72 8.37 -3.57
C LEU A 67 -5.26 9.21 -4.73
N LYS A 68 -6.01 8.65 -5.67
CA LYS A 68 -6.61 9.42 -6.78
C LYS A 68 -7.58 10.48 -6.27
N GLU A 69 -8.32 10.19 -5.19
CA GLU A 69 -9.39 11.06 -4.65
C GLU A 69 -9.05 11.65 -3.28
N TYR A 70 -8.17 11.00 -2.51
CA TYR A 70 -7.79 11.43 -1.15
C TYR A 70 -6.28 11.64 -1.04
N ASP A 71 -5.85 12.64 -0.26
CA ASP A 71 -4.43 12.83 0.03
C ASP A 71 -3.89 11.80 1.04
N TYR A 72 -2.57 11.68 1.10
CA TYR A 72 -1.92 10.72 1.98
C TYR A 72 -2.21 10.96 3.47
N ASP A 73 -2.33 12.22 3.89
CA ASP A 73 -2.56 12.56 5.29
C ASP A 73 -3.98 12.16 5.73
N TYR A 74 -4.97 12.38 4.88
CA TYR A 74 -6.33 11.90 5.08
C TYR A 74 -6.36 10.37 5.19
N ILE A 75 -5.75 9.67 4.22
CA ILE A 75 -5.70 8.20 4.21
C ILE A 75 -5.03 7.69 5.49
N LYS A 76 -3.92 8.29 5.91
CA LYS A 76 -3.18 7.91 7.13
C LYS A 76 -4.02 8.05 8.40
N GLN A 77 -4.91 9.04 8.46
CA GLN A 77 -5.78 9.28 9.61
C GLN A 77 -7.03 8.38 9.59
N HIS A 78 -7.53 8.03 8.40
CA HIS A 78 -8.82 7.35 8.24
C HIS A 78 -8.71 5.88 7.85
N LEU A 79 -7.51 5.34 7.59
CA LEU A 79 -7.30 3.93 7.27
C LEU A 79 -6.49 3.24 8.38
N ILE A 80 -7.10 2.22 9.00
CA ILE A 80 -6.47 1.35 9.99
C ILE A 80 -6.30 -0.04 9.38
N LEU A 81 -5.12 -0.62 9.53
CA LEU A 81 -4.81 -1.99 9.08
C LEU A 81 -4.51 -2.86 10.31
N THR A 82 -5.36 -3.87 10.55
CA THR A 82 -5.30 -4.74 11.73
C THR A 82 -4.98 -6.18 11.33
N ASN A 83 -4.17 -6.86 12.15
CA ASN A 83 -3.73 -8.26 11.96
C ASN A 83 -2.99 -8.54 10.63
N ILE A 84 -2.36 -7.50 10.08
CA ILE A 84 -1.49 -7.61 8.89
C ILE A 84 -0.06 -8.02 9.27
N SER A 85 0.66 -8.70 8.36
CA SER A 85 2.09 -8.96 8.54
C SER A 85 2.90 -7.65 8.51
N PRO A 86 4.00 -7.52 9.28
CA PRO A 86 4.85 -6.32 9.21
C PRO A 86 5.33 -6.04 7.78
N THR A 87 5.74 -7.07 7.04
CA THR A 87 6.18 -6.94 5.64
C THR A 87 5.10 -6.33 4.76
N ALA A 88 3.87 -6.85 4.80
CA ALA A 88 2.77 -6.33 3.99
C ALA A 88 2.38 -4.90 4.42
N PHE A 89 2.39 -4.60 5.72
CA PHE A 89 2.18 -3.25 6.23
C PHE A 89 3.21 -2.26 5.67
N TYR A 90 4.50 -2.61 5.73
CA TYR A 90 5.56 -1.77 5.17
C TYR A 90 5.41 -1.60 3.66
N SER A 91 5.10 -2.67 2.92
CA SER A 91 4.88 -2.57 1.47
C SER A 91 3.73 -1.63 1.09
N ILE A 92 2.61 -1.67 1.83
CA ILE A 92 1.50 -0.74 1.60
C ILE A 92 1.95 0.70 1.90
N LYS A 93 2.56 0.91 3.06
CA LYS A 93 2.98 2.24 3.51
C LYS A 93 3.99 2.87 2.54
N GLU A 94 5.02 2.13 2.17
CA GLU A 94 6.04 2.60 1.22
C GLU A 94 5.41 2.98 -0.11
N ARG A 95 4.51 2.14 -0.63
CA ARG A 95 3.87 2.43 -1.91
C ARG A 95 2.99 3.66 -1.86
N LEU A 96 2.21 3.85 -0.80
CA LEU A 96 1.40 5.06 -0.60
C LEU A 96 2.27 6.33 -0.54
N ILE A 97 3.39 6.28 0.19
CA ILE A 97 4.32 7.42 0.29
C ILE A 97 4.95 7.74 -1.07
N LEU A 98 5.45 6.72 -1.77
CA LEU A 98 6.07 6.90 -3.09
C LEU A 98 5.13 7.56 -4.08
N GLU A 99 3.88 7.06 -4.15
CA GLU A 99 2.88 7.54 -5.11
C GLU A 99 2.35 8.92 -4.74
N SER A 100 2.15 9.20 -3.45
CA SER A 100 1.80 10.54 -2.98
C SER A 100 2.89 11.56 -3.30
N ASN A 101 4.17 11.18 -3.18
CA ASN A 101 5.28 12.06 -3.51
C ASN A 101 5.38 12.28 -5.03
N ASN A 102 5.01 11.30 -5.85
CA ASN A 102 5.03 11.44 -7.31
C ASN A 102 3.85 12.27 -7.83
N LYS A 103 2.68 12.25 -7.17
CA LYS A 103 1.55 13.14 -7.50
C LYS A 103 1.91 14.64 -7.48
N ASN A 104 2.87 15.02 -6.65
CA ASN A 104 3.30 16.41 -6.49
C ASN A 104 4.51 16.76 -7.36
N LYS A 105 4.99 15.84 -8.19
CA LYS A 105 6.15 16.03 -9.05
C LYS A 105 5.69 16.48 -10.43
N THR A 106 6.28 17.57 -10.90
CA THR A 106 6.22 17.88 -12.33
C THR A 106 7.02 16.82 -13.09
N PRO A 107 6.83 16.64 -14.41
CA PRO A 107 7.61 15.70 -15.22
C PRO A 107 9.15 15.89 -15.10
N HIS A 108 9.58 17.08 -14.69
CA HIS A 108 10.98 17.38 -14.41
C HIS A 108 11.49 16.74 -13.10
N ASP A 109 10.65 16.72 -12.07
CA ASP A 109 10.98 16.16 -10.75
C ASP A 109 10.99 14.62 -10.75
N GLU A 110 10.18 13.98 -11.59
CA GLU A 110 10.22 12.52 -11.81
C GLU A 110 11.57 12.07 -12.38
N ARG A 111 12.11 12.80 -13.36
CA ARG A 111 13.45 12.52 -13.92
C ARG A 111 14.53 12.61 -12.85
N MET A 112 14.52 13.66 -12.03
CA MET A 112 15.48 13.84 -10.94
C MET A 112 15.35 12.78 -9.84
N THR A 113 14.13 12.34 -9.52
CA THR A 113 13.91 11.28 -8.53
C THR A 113 14.41 9.93 -9.04
N ASN A 114 14.12 9.58 -10.29
CA ASN A 114 14.56 8.33 -10.88
C ASN A 114 16.10 8.26 -10.97
N ILE A 115 16.76 9.37 -11.29
CA ILE A 115 18.23 9.46 -11.26
C ILE A 115 18.75 9.19 -9.84
N LYS A 116 18.20 9.86 -8.82
CA LYS A 116 18.62 9.67 -7.41
C LYS A 116 18.39 8.24 -6.91
N LEU A 117 17.28 7.60 -7.29
CA LEU A 117 16.99 6.21 -6.90
C LEU A 117 17.95 5.21 -7.57
N VAL A 118 18.32 5.45 -8.83
CA VAL A 118 19.34 4.64 -9.53
C VAL A 118 20.70 4.84 -8.88
N GLU A 119 21.08 6.07 -8.54
CA GLU A 119 22.33 6.37 -7.85
C GLU A 119 22.41 5.72 -6.47
N GLN A 120 21.34 5.77 -5.68
CA GLN A 120 21.28 5.10 -4.38
C GLN A 120 21.36 3.57 -4.49
N ARG A 121 20.69 2.98 -5.49
CA ARG A 121 20.77 1.54 -5.78
C ARG A 121 22.19 1.12 -6.19
N ASN A 122 22.83 1.89 -7.07
CA ASN A 122 24.19 1.62 -7.52
C ASN A 122 25.20 1.78 -6.38
N LYS A 123 25.04 2.80 -5.54
CA LYS A 123 25.87 2.99 -4.35
C LYS A 123 25.76 1.80 -3.40
N LYS A 124 24.53 1.39 -3.09
CA LYS A 124 24.28 0.23 -2.22
C LYS A 124 24.81 -1.07 -2.81
N PHE A 125 24.75 -1.24 -4.13
CA PHE A 125 25.31 -2.40 -4.83
C PHE A 125 26.84 -2.44 -4.76
N ASN A 126 27.50 -1.28 -4.87
CA ASN A 126 28.95 -1.16 -4.80
C ASN A 126 29.51 -1.29 -3.37
N GLU A 127 28.67 -1.11 -2.36
CA GLU A 127 29.01 -1.32 -0.94
C GLU A 127 28.84 -2.78 -0.49
N ILE A 128 28.34 -3.68 -1.37
CA ILE A 128 28.26 -5.10 -1.08
C ILE A 128 29.66 -5.72 -1.17
N ASP A 129 30.16 -6.24 -0.05
CA ASP A 129 31.34 -7.10 -0.05
C ASP A 129 30.97 -8.49 -0.57
N TRP A 130 31.22 -8.68 -1.85
CA TRP A 130 30.93 -9.92 -2.56
C TRP A 130 31.67 -11.12 -1.97
N ASN A 131 32.85 -10.94 -1.36
CA ASN A 131 33.63 -12.05 -0.79
C ASN A 131 32.96 -12.71 0.42
N THR A 132 32.02 -12.02 1.07
CA THR A 132 31.24 -12.55 2.20
C THR A 132 30.02 -13.37 1.73
N ILE A 133 29.57 -13.22 0.48
CA ILE A 133 28.34 -13.86 -0.04
C ILE A 133 28.64 -15.17 -0.77
N ILE A 134 29.80 -15.29 -1.42
CA ILE A 134 30.18 -16.48 -2.21
C ILE A 134 31.07 -17.46 -1.43
N GLY A 135 31.17 -17.31 -0.11
CA GLY A 135 31.88 -18.22 0.81
C GLY A 135 31.06 -19.45 1.16
#